data_AF-A0A3N5IJ24-F1
#
_entry.id   AF-A0A3N5IJ24-F1
#
_cell.length_a   1.000
_cell.length_b   1.000
_cell.length_c   1.000
_cell.angle_alpha   90.00
_cell.angle_beta   90.00
_cell.angle_gamma   90.00
#
_symmetry.space_group_name_H-M   'P 1'
#
loop_
_entity.id
_entity.type
_entity.pdbx_description
1 polymer ?
#
loop_
_entity_poly.entity_id
_entity_poly.type
_entity_poly.pdbx_seq_one_letter_code
_entity_poly.pdbx_strand_id
1 'polypeptide(L)'
;MMTDLLQQKHGLYRRLKANMEGFKRALEEGQDPQISQLTREREEILKAIDLVDVQLAREGYPCRQSFPGEKKGETLLANWIGKIKETWQEIFDLNLECLQYAEVRCRVLKQEMATLGREVQGVKKYIPPQSYSPRFVDMVK
;
A
#
# COMPACT_ATOMS: atom_id res chain seq x y z
N MET A 1 3.89 31.95 2.12
CA MET A 1 3.91 32.17 3.59
C MET A 1 3.59 30.83 4.27
N MET A 2 4.10 30.57 5.48
CA MET A 2 3.96 29.29 6.21
C MET A 2 2.56 28.70 6.23
N THR A 3 1.52 29.54 6.31
CA THR A 3 0.12 29.11 6.25
C THR A 3 -0.24 28.44 4.92
N ASP A 4 0.31 28.92 3.80
CA ASP A 4 0.10 28.32 2.46
C ASP A 4 0.72 26.92 2.40
N LEU A 5 1.91 26.74 2.99
CA LEU A 5 2.58 25.45 3.06
C LEU A 5 1.82 24.46 3.94
N LEU A 6 1.25 24.91 5.07
CA LEU A 6 0.41 24.06 5.93
C LEU A 6 -0.90 23.67 5.23
N GLN A 7 -1.52 24.59 4.52
CA GLN A 7 -2.71 24.29 3.71
C GLN A 7 -2.38 23.29 2.59
N GLN A 8 -1.23 23.45 1.93
CA GLN A 8 -0.74 22.51 0.92
C GLN A 8 -0.49 21.13 1.55
N LYS A 9 0.19 21.06 2.69
CA LYS A 9 0.44 19.81 3.44
C LYS A 9 -0.87 19.10 3.81
N HIS A 10 -1.84 19.84 4.35
CA HIS A 10 -3.16 19.31 4.64
C HIS A 10 -3.90 18.81 3.39
N GLY A 11 -3.77 19.52 2.26
CA GLY A 11 -4.28 19.07 0.96
C GLY A 11 -3.67 17.74 0.52
N LEU A 12 -2.36 17.55 0.72
CA LEU A 12 -1.68 16.30 0.41
C LEU A 12 -2.12 15.16 1.33
N TYR A 13 -2.32 15.40 2.63
CA TYR A 13 -2.90 14.39 3.51
C TYR A 13 -4.31 13.97 3.11
N ARG A 14 -5.18 14.91 2.73
CA ARG A 14 -6.52 14.55 2.20
C ARG A 14 -6.44 13.70 0.94
N ARG A 15 -5.50 13.99 0.03
CA ARG A 15 -5.24 13.15 -1.15
C ARG A 15 -4.73 11.77 -0.75
N LEU A 16 -3.82 11.68 0.23
CA LEU A 16 -3.32 10.41 0.76
C LEU A 16 -4.45 9.58 1.36
N LYS A 17 -5.32 10.19 2.17
CA LYS A 17 -6.51 9.55 2.74
C LYS A 17 -7.41 8.95 1.65
N ALA A 18 -7.78 9.75 0.65
CA ALA A 18 -8.62 9.26 -0.45
C ALA A 18 -7.96 8.12 -1.24
N ASN A 19 -6.64 8.19 -1.48
CA ASN A 19 -5.89 7.10 -2.09
C ASN A 19 -5.91 5.83 -1.21
N MET A 20 -5.74 5.95 0.11
CA MET A 20 -5.81 4.83 1.06
C MET A 20 -7.20 4.19 1.12
N GLU A 21 -8.28 5.00 1.08
CA GLU A 21 -9.65 4.50 0.98
C GLU A 21 -9.91 3.76 -0.34
N GLY A 22 -9.31 4.22 -1.45
CA GLY A 22 -9.32 3.51 -2.72
C GLY A 22 -8.53 2.19 -2.64
N PHE A 23 -7.37 2.21 -1.97
CA PHE A 23 -6.51 1.04 -1.81
C PHE A 23 -7.17 -0.05 -0.98
N LYS A 24 -7.86 0.34 0.11
CA LYS A 24 -8.69 -0.55 0.91
C LYS A 24 -9.76 -1.25 0.06
N ARG A 25 -10.54 -0.49 -0.72
CA ARG A 25 -11.57 -1.05 -1.61
C ARG A 25 -10.98 -1.99 -2.65
N ALA A 26 -9.85 -1.62 -3.25
CA ALA A 26 -9.17 -2.48 -4.21
C ALA A 26 -8.70 -3.81 -3.58
N LEU A 27 -8.25 -3.79 -2.32
CA LEU A 27 -7.91 -5.00 -1.55
C LEU A 27 -9.14 -5.86 -1.24
N GLU A 28 -10.24 -5.24 -0.82
CA GLU A 28 -11.51 -5.90 -0.52
C GLU A 28 -12.09 -6.60 -1.76
N GLU A 29 -12.02 -5.94 -2.92
CA GLU A 29 -12.56 -6.42 -4.19
C GLU A 29 -11.56 -7.28 -5.00
N GLY A 30 -10.30 -7.38 -4.57
CA GLY A 30 -9.26 -8.16 -5.25
C GLY A 30 -8.81 -7.59 -6.60
N GLN A 31 -8.86 -6.26 -6.78
CA GLN A 31 -8.53 -5.58 -8.03
C GLN A 31 -7.01 -5.31 -8.16
N ASP A 32 -6.23 -6.34 -8.51
CA ASP A 32 -4.76 -6.29 -8.52
C ASP A 32 -4.13 -5.15 -9.38
N PRO A 33 -4.65 -4.82 -10.58
CA PRO A 33 -4.13 -3.68 -11.35
C PRO A 33 -4.32 -2.34 -10.63
N GLN A 34 -5.46 -2.18 -9.95
CA GLN A 34 -5.80 -0.97 -9.21
C GLN A 34 -4.93 -0.82 -7.95
N ILE A 35 -4.65 -1.92 -7.23
CA ILE A 35 -3.72 -1.96 -6.09
C ILE A 35 -2.33 -1.45 -6.50
N SER A 36 -1.83 -1.89 -7.65
CA SER A 36 -0.52 -1.50 -8.16
C SER A 36 -0.48 -0.01 -8.52
N GLN A 37 -1.51 0.50 -9.21
CA GLN A 37 -1.63 1.92 -9.56
C GLN A 37 -1.67 2.79 -8.29
N LEU A 38 -2.56 2.48 -7.36
CA LEU A 38 -2.75 3.24 -6.12
C LEU A 38 -1.50 3.26 -5.25
N THR A 39 -0.68 2.20 -5.28
CA THR A 39 0.60 2.15 -4.57
C THR A 39 1.61 3.15 -5.15
N ARG A 40 1.70 3.27 -6.47
CA ARG A 40 2.58 4.26 -7.12
C ARG A 40 2.13 5.69 -6.81
N GLU A 41 0.82 5.95 -6.92
CA GLU A 41 0.24 7.25 -6.58
C GLU A 41 0.53 7.63 -5.11
N ARG A 42 0.43 6.66 -4.19
CA ARG A 42 0.77 6.86 -2.77
C ARG A 42 2.22 7.27 -2.56
N GLU A 43 3.16 6.62 -3.25
CA GLU A 43 4.59 7.00 -3.19
C GLU A 43 4.83 8.43 -3.67
N GLU A 44 4.15 8.85 -4.74
CA GLU A 44 4.23 10.22 -5.25
C GLU A 44 3.67 11.25 -4.25
N ILE A 45 2.54 10.93 -3.61
CA ILE A 45 1.94 11.78 -2.58
C ILE A 45 2.88 11.92 -1.38
N LEU A 46 3.49 10.81 -0.91
CA LEU A 46 4.43 10.85 0.21
C LEU A 46 5.67 11.69 -0.10
N LYS A 47 6.24 11.56 -1.31
CA LYS A 47 7.35 12.42 -1.76
C LYS A 47 6.96 13.90 -1.76
N ALA A 48 5.74 14.22 -2.20
CA ALA A 48 5.25 15.59 -2.17
C ALA A 48 5.09 16.11 -0.73
N ILE A 49 4.66 15.27 0.22
CA ILE A 49 4.58 15.63 1.64
C ILE A 49 5.98 15.92 2.18
N ASP A 50 6.97 15.06 1.90
CA ASP A 50 8.35 15.25 2.33
C ASP A 50 8.96 16.57 1.80
N LEU A 51 8.64 16.95 0.56
CA LEU A 51 9.08 18.23 -0.01
C LEU A 51 8.48 19.43 0.73
N VAL A 52 7.18 19.39 1.04
CA VAL A 52 6.53 20.46 1.83
C VAL A 52 7.09 20.52 3.24
N ASP A 53 7.44 19.37 3.83
CA ASP A 53 8.09 19.28 5.14
C ASP A 53 9.46 19.97 5.16
N VAL A 54 10.27 19.75 4.13
CA VAL A 54 11.55 20.46 3.97
C VAL A 54 11.33 21.97 3.84
N GLN A 55 10.30 22.41 3.12
CA GLN A 55 9.98 23.84 2.97
C GLN A 55 9.51 24.45 4.30
N LEU A 56 8.63 23.77 5.02
CA LEU A 56 8.16 24.17 6.36
C LEU A 56 9.33 24.30 7.34
N ALA A 57 10.26 23.35 7.32
CA ALA A 57 11.46 23.39 8.16
C ALA A 57 12.34 24.63 7.86
N ARG A 58 12.46 25.03 6.59
CA ARG A 58 13.19 26.25 6.20
C ARG A 58 12.50 27.53 6.67
N GLU A 59 11.18 27.52 6.79
CA GLU A 59 10.41 28.64 7.36
C GLU A 59 10.39 28.64 8.90
N GLY A 60 11.14 27.72 9.55
CA GLY A 60 11.26 27.66 11.00
C GLY A 60 10.18 26.81 11.69
N TYR A 61 9.37 26.07 10.93
CA TYR A 61 8.39 25.13 11.48
C TYR A 61 9.07 23.78 11.76
N PRO A 62 9.15 23.31 13.02
CA PRO A 62 9.82 22.05 13.32
C PRO A 62 9.06 20.87 12.72
N CYS A 63 9.72 20.15 11.81
CA CYS A 63 9.26 18.84 11.37
C CYS A 63 9.19 17.90 12.58
N ARG A 64 7.98 17.40 12.86
CA ARG A 64 7.70 16.26 13.76
C ARG A 64 7.79 16.51 15.28
N GLN A 65 7.98 17.74 15.76
CA GLN A 65 7.96 17.99 17.21
C GLN A 65 6.63 18.59 17.68
N SER A 66 6.09 17.94 18.71
CA SER A 66 5.07 18.48 19.60
C SER A 66 5.51 19.87 20.04
N PHE A 67 4.81 20.93 19.64
CA PHE A 67 5.01 22.26 20.21
C PHE A 67 4.72 22.18 21.71
N PRO A 68 5.73 22.21 22.61
CA PRO A 68 5.49 22.19 24.03
C PRO A 68 5.28 23.65 24.42
N GLY A 69 4.03 24.08 24.50
CA GLY A 69 3.70 25.39 25.09
C GLY A 69 2.82 26.33 24.28
N GLU A 70 2.18 25.90 23.20
CA GLU A 70 1.08 26.72 22.65
C GLU A 70 -0.09 26.66 23.64
N LYS A 71 -0.16 27.71 24.48
CA LYS A 71 -1.38 28.09 25.18
C LYS A 71 -2.52 27.99 24.18
N LYS A 72 -3.64 27.35 24.57
CA LYS A 72 -4.92 27.36 23.86
C LYS A 72 -5.28 28.79 23.50
N GLY A 73 -4.84 29.23 22.34
CA GLY A 73 -5.11 30.51 21.74
C GLY A 73 -5.43 30.17 20.30
N GLU A 74 -6.54 30.71 19.82
CA GLU A 74 -7.11 30.52 18.49
C GLU A 74 -6.19 31.12 17.40
N THR A 75 -4.95 30.65 17.33
CA THR A 75 -4.05 31.01 16.25
C THR A 75 -4.38 30.12 15.06
N LEU A 76 -4.48 30.72 13.87
CA LEU A 76 -4.69 30.01 12.61
C LEU A 76 -3.74 28.82 12.44
N LEU A 77 -2.53 28.94 12.99
CA LEU A 77 -1.52 27.88 13.04
C LEU A 77 -1.98 26.65 13.82
N ALA A 78 -2.42 26.82 15.07
CA ALA A 78 -2.91 25.73 15.91
C ALA A 78 -4.09 24.98 15.27
N ASN A 79 -4.98 25.70 14.56
CA ASN A 79 -6.08 25.11 13.81
C ASN A 79 -5.61 24.22 12.67
N TRP A 80 -4.61 24.65 11.90
CA TRP A 80 -4.04 23.84 10.81
C TRP A 80 -3.31 22.61 11.33
N ILE A 81 -2.58 22.74 12.43
CA ILE A 81 -1.90 21.61 13.10
C ILE A 81 -2.93 20.58 13.56
N GLY A 82 -4.03 21.02 14.17
CA GLY A 82 -5.13 20.15 14.61
C GLY A 82 -5.70 19.34 13.45
N LYS A 83 -6.08 20.00 12.34
CA LYS A 83 -6.61 19.34 11.14
C LYS A 83 -5.63 18.33 10.54
N ILE A 84 -4.35 18.70 10.46
CA ILE A 84 -3.31 17.80 9.94
C ILE A 84 -3.17 16.56 10.82
N LYS A 85 -3.16 16.71 12.16
CA LYS A 85 -3.08 15.59 13.09
C LYS A 85 -4.29 14.66 13.00
N GLU A 86 -5.48 15.23 12.91
CA GLU A 86 -6.72 14.48 12.74
C GLU A 86 -6.68 13.65 11.46
N THR A 87 -6.41 14.27 10.31
CA THR A 87 -6.32 13.53 9.03
C THR A 87 -5.21 12.48 9.05
N TRP A 88 -4.07 12.76 9.71
CA TRP A 88 -2.99 11.79 9.84
C TRP A 88 -3.40 10.57 10.67
N GLN A 89 -4.14 10.76 11.76
CA GLN A 89 -4.65 9.65 12.57
C GLN A 89 -5.60 8.77 11.75
N GLU A 90 -6.52 9.37 10.99
CA GLU A 90 -7.43 8.63 10.11
C GLU A 90 -6.67 7.81 9.06
N ILE A 91 -5.60 8.37 8.48
CA ILE A 91 -4.74 7.65 7.53
C ILE A 91 -4.03 6.47 8.20
N PHE A 92 -3.57 6.66 9.44
CA PHE A 92 -2.91 5.61 10.21
C PHE A 92 -3.87 4.44 10.47
N ASP A 93 -5.09 4.73 10.90
CA ASP A 93 -6.12 3.72 11.15
C ASP A 93 -6.49 2.98 9.85
N LEU A 94 -6.68 3.70 8.74
CA LEU A 94 -6.89 3.10 7.41
C LEU A 94 -5.74 2.20 6.97
N ASN A 95 -4.50 2.56 7.30
CA ASN A 95 -3.34 1.74 6.97
C ASN A 95 -3.33 0.42 7.75
N LEU A 96 -3.72 0.43 9.02
CA LEU A 96 -3.88 -0.80 9.82
C LEU A 96 -4.96 -1.71 9.23
N GLU A 97 -6.09 -1.14 8.82
CA GLU A 97 -7.15 -1.90 8.15
C GLU A 97 -6.65 -2.51 6.82
N CYS A 98 -5.96 -1.72 5.99
CA CYS A 98 -5.39 -2.21 4.73
C CYS A 98 -4.42 -3.38 4.95
N LEU A 99 -3.60 -3.34 6.01
CA LEU A 99 -2.71 -4.44 6.36
C LEU A 99 -3.48 -5.72 6.67
N GLN A 100 -4.57 -5.63 7.44
CA GLN A 100 -5.43 -6.79 7.74
C GLN A 100 -6.03 -7.40 6.47
N TYR A 101 -6.55 -6.58 5.55
CA TYR A 101 -7.06 -7.06 4.27
C TYR A 101 -5.99 -7.70 3.40
N ALA A 102 -4.80 -7.10 3.33
CA ALA A 102 -3.66 -7.67 2.60
C ALA A 102 -3.23 -9.03 3.16
N GLU A 103 -3.23 -9.21 4.48
CA GLU A 103 -2.93 -10.49 5.13
C GLU A 103 -3.98 -11.57 4.82
N VAL A 104 -5.26 -11.21 4.82
CA VAL A 104 -6.35 -12.12 4.44
C VAL A 104 -6.20 -12.52 2.97
N ARG A 105 -5.97 -11.56 2.06
CA ARG A 105 -5.76 -11.84 0.63
C ARG A 105 -4.55 -12.75 0.40
N CYS A 106 -3.44 -12.51 1.11
CA CYS A 106 -2.26 -13.38 1.07
C CYS A 106 -2.59 -14.82 1.49
N ARG A 107 -3.42 -15.01 2.52
CA ARG A 107 -3.86 -16.35 2.95
C ARG A 107 -4.71 -17.04 1.89
N VAL A 108 -5.65 -16.32 1.28
CA VAL A 108 -6.49 -16.86 0.18
C VAL A 108 -5.63 -17.28 -1.00
N LEU A 109 -4.72 -16.43 -1.47
CA LEU A 109 -3.81 -16.75 -2.58
C LEU A 109 -2.94 -17.98 -2.29
N LYS A 110 -2.41 -18.11 -1.06
CA LYS A 110 -1.67 -19.30 -0.65
C LYS A 110 -2.51 -20.57 -0.72
N GLN A 111 -3.79 -20.50 -0.34
CA GLN A 111 -4.72 -21.63 -0.41
C GLN A 111 -5.06 -21.99 -1.86
N GLU A 112 -5.28 -21.00 -2.72
CA GLU A 112 -5.50 -21.20 -4.16
C GLU A 112 -4.27 -21.86 -4.82
N MET A 113 -3.07 -21.38 -4.53
CA MET A 113 -1.82 -21.99 -5.00
C MET A 113 -1.67 -23.44 -4.54
N ALA A 114 -2.01 -23.75 -3.28
CA ALA A 114 -1.97 -25.12 -2.76
C ALA A 114 -2.98 -26.02 -3.48
N THR A 115 -4.16 -25.51 -3.82
CA THR A 115 -5.17 -26.24 -4.60
C THR A 115 -4.70 -26.50 -6.02
N LEU A 116 -4.20 -25.49 -6.73
CA LEU A 116 -3.58 -25.63 -8.05
C LEU A 116 -2.42 -26.63 -8.03
N GLY A 117 -1.59 -26.61 -6.99
CA GLY A 117 -0.52 -27.59 -6.80
C GLY A 117 -1.03 -29.03 -6.72
N ARG A 118 -2.12 -29.27 -6.00
CA ARG A 118 -2.78 -30.60 -5.93
C ARG A 118 -3.40 -30.99 -7.26
N GLU A 119 -4.04 -30.06 -7.96
CA GLU A 119 -4.61 -30.28 -9.29
C GLU A 119 -3.53 -30.70 -10.29
N VAL A 120 -2.39 -29.99 -10.33
CA VAL A 120 -1.25 -30.35 -11.18
C VAL A 120 -0.75 -31.77 -10.90
N GLN A 121 -0.66 -32.16 -9.61
CA GLN A 121 -0.27 -33.54 -9.25
C GLN A 121 -1.34 -34.56 -9.64
N GLY A 122 -2.62 -34.20 -9.56
CA GLY A 122 -3.73 -35.02 -10.04
C GLY A 122 -3.68 -35.22 -11.55
N VAL A 123 -3.52 -34.15 -12.32
CA VAL A 123 -3.41 -34.16 -13.79
C VAL A 123 -2.22 -35.01 -14.25
N LYS A 124 -1.07 -34.94 -13.55
CA LYS A 124 0.09 -35.79 -13.83
C LYS A 124 -0.21 -37.29 -13.83
N LYS A 125 -1.22 -37.74 -13.07
CA LYS A 125 -1.64 -39.16 -13.06
C LYS A 125 -2.38 -39.59 -14.33
N TYR A 126 -2.95 -38.63 -15.06
CA TYR A 126 -3.65 -38.86 -16.33
C TYR A 126 -2.76 -38.64 -17.55
N ILE A 127 -1.55 -38.07 -17.37
CA ILE A 127 -0.54 -38.07 -18.41
C ILE A 127 -0.07 -39.52 -18.53
N PRO A 128 -0.30 -40.20 -19.67
CA PRO A 128 0.21 -41.55 -19.85
C PRO A 128 1.72 -41.52 -19.61
N PRO A 129 2.28 -42.47 -18.84
CA PRO A 129 3.72 -42.56 -18.72
C PRO A 129 4.25 -42.56 -20.15
N GLN A 130 5.11 -41.60 -20.49
CA GLN A 130 5.85 -41.69 -21.74
C GLN A 130 6.58 -43.03 -21.68
N SER A 131 6.04 -44.01 -22.40
CA SER A 131 6.59 -45.34 -22.53
C SER A 131 7.85 -45.20 -23.36
N TYR A 132 8.92 -44.72 -22.72
CA TYR A 132 10.24 -44.88 -23.26
C TYR A 132 10.64 -46.34 -22.99
N SER A 133 10.36 -47.19 -23.97
CA SER A 133 11.00 -48.49 -24.10
C SER A 133 11.27 -48.78 -25.58
N PRO A 134 12.47 -49.31 -25.90
CA PRO A 134 13.31 -48.78 -26.96
C PRO A 134 13.42 -49.77 -28.13
N ARG A 135 13.72 -49.29 -29.34
CA ARG A 135 14.29 -50.18 -30.35
C ARG A 135 15.80 -50.17 -30.19
N PHE A 136 16.30 -51.06 -29.32
CA PHE A 136 17.55 -51.73 -29.65
C PHE A 136 17.30 -52.43 -30.98
N VAL A 137 17.72 -51.79 -32.07
CA VAL A 137 17.87 -52.52 -33.32
C VAL A 137 19.17 -53.28 -33.15
N ASP A 138 19.03 -54.56 -32.77
CA ASP A 138 20.03 -55.56 -33.07
C ASP A 138 20.38 -55.43 -34.55
N MET A 139 21.53 -54.83 -34.86
CA MET A 139 22.21 -55.08 -36.12
C MET A 139 23.43 -55.94 -35.81
N VAL A 140 23.16 -57.22 -35.61
CA VAL A 140 24.14 -58.29 -35.72
C VAL A 140 24.12 -58.77 -37.17
N LYS A 141 25.13 -58.36 -37.95
CA LYS A 141 26.09 -59.19 -38.72
C LYS A 141 26.75 -58.35 -39.81
#